data_AF-A0A1H5LY35-F1
#
_entry.id   AF-A0A1H5LY35-F1
#
_cell.length_a   1.000
_cell.length_b   1.000
_cell.length_c   1.000
_cell.angle_alpha   90.00
_cell.angle_beta   90.00
_cell.angle_gamma   90.00
#
_symmetry.space_group_name_H-M   'P 1'
#
loop_
_entity.id
_entity.type
_entity.pdbx_description
1 polymer ?
#
loop_
_entity_poly.entity_id
_entity_poly.type
_entity_poly.pdbx_seq_one_letter_code
_entity_poly.pdbx_strand_id
1 'polypeptide(L)'
;MASITILAGDFLQGDGEYADGVFTLRTSLHPWPGITLPLSSFKSVEVANEDSINNIKDAIGFGVAGAMLLGPIGAIAGFMLAGKETEVTFLATLKDDRKLLVAVDGNTFEEISRKIAA
;
A
#
# COMPACT_ATOMS: atom_id res chain seq x y z
N MET A 1 -1.87 11.20 11.78
CA MET A 1 -1.01 10.01 11.61
C MET A 1 -1.93 8.84 11.42
N ALA A 2 -1.75 8.11 10.32
CA ALA A 2 -2.62 7.02 9.93
C ALA A 2 -1.84 5.70 9.92
N SER A 3 -2.48 4.61 10.31
CA SER A 3 -1.90 3.27 10.21
C SER A 3 -1.96 2.81 8.76
N ILE A 4 -0.89 2.16 8.31
CA ILE A 4 -0.83 1.54 6.99
C ILE A 4 -0.36 0.09 7.14
N THR A 5 -0.80 -0.78 6.24
CA THR A 5 -0.36 -2.18 6.22
C THR A 5 0.32 -2.48 4.89
N ILE A 6 1.60 -2.86 4.94
CA ILE A 6 2.32 -3.36 3.77
C ILE A 6 1.91 -4.80 3.54
N LEU A 7 1.21 -5.06 2.43
CA LEU A 7 0.71 -6.37 2.07
C LEU A 7 1.77 -7.16 1.30
N ALA A 8 2.45 -6.51 0.36
CA ALA A 8 3.62 -7.05 -0.34
C ALA A 8 4.35 -5.99 -1.19
N GLY A 9 5.30 -6.46 -2.00
CA GLY A 9 6.07 -5.66 -2.95
C GLY A 9 7.56 -5.95 -2.78
N ASP A 10 8.39 -4.97 -3.13
CA ASP A 10 9.83 -4.96 -2.86
C ASP A 10 10.16 -4.78 -1.37
N PHE A 11 9.16 -4.46 -0.56
CA PHE A 11 9.25 -4.34 0.88
C PHE A 11 8.58 -5.53 1.55
N LEU A 12 9.19 -6.02 2.63
CA LEU A 12 8.60 -7.09 3.43
C LEU A 12 7.25 -6.65 4.02
N GLN A 13 6.33 -7.61 4.10
CA GLN A 13 5.06 -7.43 4.78
C GLN A 13 5.27 -6.94 6.22
N GLY A 14 4.42 -6.03 6.66
CA GLY A 14 4.48 -5.46 7.99
C GLY A 14 3.52 -4.29 8.15
N ASP A 15 3.59 -3.66 9.31
CA ASP A 15 2.81 -2.47 9.62
C ASP A 15 3.63 -1.21 9.31
N GLY A 16 2.96 -0.08 9.21
CA GLY A 16 3.62 1.19 9.08
C GLY A 16 2.72 2.34 9.51
N GLU A 17 3.27 3.53 9.37
CA GLU A 17 2.56 4.78 9.66
C GLU A 17 2.72 5.74 8.47
N TYR A 18 1.67 6.49 8.19
CA TYR A 18 1.71 7.64 7.31
C TYR A 18 1.48 8.92 8.13
N ALA A 19 2.43 9.85 8.04
CA ALA A 19 2.34 11.15 8.69
C ALA A 19 2.94 12.23 7.79
N ASP A 20 2.18 13.29 7.55
CA ASP A 20 2.65 14.51 6.89
C ASP A 20 3.42 14.28 5.57
N GLY A 21 2.90 13.38 4.72
CA GLY A 21 3.55 13.07 3.45
C GLY A 21 4.77 12.16 3.56
N VAL A 22 4.92 11.43 4.66
CA VAL A 22 6.01 10.47 4.87
C VAL A 22 5.43 9.12 5.28
N PHE A 23 5.85 8.07 4.59
CA PHE A 23 5.61 6.67 4.96
C PHE A 23 6.74 6.18 5.85
N THR A 24 6.41 5.54 6.96
CA THR A 24 7.35 4.85 7.83
C THR A 24 6.97 3.38 7.89
N LEU A 25 7.70 2.54 7.16
CA LEU A 25 7.46 1.10 7.07
C LEU A 25 8.21 0.39 8.20
N ARG A 26 7.51 -0.41 9.01
CA ARG A 26 8.11 -1.29 10.02
C ARG A 26 8.00 -2.71 9.52
N THR A 27 9.15 -3.29 9.17
CA THR A 27 9.21 -4.66 8.63
C THR A 27 9.98 -5.55 9.58
N SER A 28 9.85 -6.87 9.45
CA SER A 28 10.60 -7.81 10.28
C SER A 28 12.13 -7.63 10.20
N LEU A 29 12.65 -7.14 9.07
CA LEU A 29 14.07 -6.82 8.92
C LEU A 29 14.45 -5.41 9.41
N HIS A 30 13.47 -4.50 9.48
CA HIS A 30 13.66 -3.13 9.92
C HIS A 30 12.54 -2.74 10.89
N PRO A 31 12.57 -3.22 12.15
CA PRO A 31 11.51 -2.97 13.13
C PRO A 31 11.57 -1.57 13.75
N TRP A 32 12.78 -1.05 14.02
CA TRP A 32 13.01 0.33 14.48
C TRP A 32 14.38 0.82 13.99
N PRO A 33 14.49 2.05 13.42
CA PRO A 33 13.44 3.07 13.26
C PRO A 33 12.46 2.81 12.09
N GLY A 34 12.62 1.71 11.37
CA GLY A 34 11.86 1.43 10.15
C GLY A 34 12.49 2.07 8.90
N ILE A 35 11.80 1.95 7.77
CA ILE A 35 12.20 2.53 6.49
C ILE A 35 11.32 3.75 6.22
N THR A 36 11.93 4.91 5.99
CA THR A 36 11.21 6.16 5.73
C THR A 36 11.18 6.44 4.23
N LEU A 37 9.99 6.64 3.67
CA LEU A 37 9.77 6.97 2.26
C LEU A 37 8.93 8.25 2.17
N PRO A 38 9.52 9.40 1.81
CA PRO A 38 8.74 10.61 1.58
C PRO A 38 7.89 10.47 0.32
N LEU A 39 6.74 11.17 0.25
CA LEU A 39 5.87 11.19 -0.93
C LEU A 39 6.60 11.58 -2.21
N SER A 40 7.65 12.40 -2.12
CA SER A 40 8.51 12.78 -3.24
C SER A 40 9.28 11.61 -3.87
N SER A 41 9.44 10.48 -3.17
CA SER A 41 10.02 9.25 -3.71
C SER A 41 9.03 8.42 -4.53
N PHE A 42 7.73 8.73 -4.45
CA PHE A 42 6.69 8.04 -5.20
C PHE A 42 6.57 8.63 -6.61
N LYS A 43 6.34 7.75 -7.58
CA LYS A 43 6.12 8.04 -9.00
C LYS A 43 4.63 8.02 -9.31
N SER A 44 3.91 7.04 -8.78
CA SER A 44 2.47 6.89 -8.98
C SER A 44 1.84 6.05 -7.86
N VAL A 45 0.55 6.25 -7.67
CA VAL A 45 -0.33 5.39 -6.86
C VAL A 45 -1.52 4.97 -7.71
N GLU A 46 -1.86 3.69 -7.67
CA GLU A 46 -2.96 3.12 -8.44
C GLU A 46 -3.78 2.21 -7.52
N VAL A 47 -5.10 2.42 -7.47
CA VAL A 47 -6.00 1.52 -6.77
C VAL A 47 -5.81 0.10 -7.29
N ALA A 48 -5.61 -0.85 -6.39
CA ALA A 48 -5.43 -2.24 -6.77
C ALA A 48 -6.77 -2.83 -7.25
N ASN A 49 -6.78 -3.36 -8.47
CA ASN A 49 -7.87 -4.17 -9.03
C ASN A 49 -7.35 -5.57 -9.39
N GLU A 50 -8.21 -6.46 -9.87
CA GLU A 50 -7.83 -7.83 -10.23
C GLU A 50 -6.68 -7.88 -11.26
N ASP A 51 -6.72 -7.04 -12.29
CA ASP A 51 -5.68 -6.96 -13.31
C ASP A 51 -4.34 -6.48 -12.73
N SER A 52 -4.35 -5.42 -11.93
CA SER A 52 -3.15 -4.88 -11.29
C SER A 52 -2.57 -5.91 -10.32
N ILE A 53 -3.40 -6.58 -9.51
CA ILE A 53 -2.96 -7.65 -8.59
C ILE A 53 -2.36 -8.83 -9.36
N ASN A 54 -2.97 -9.27 -10.46
CA ASN A 54 -2.43 -10.37 -11.28
C ASN A 54 -1.09 -9.98 -11.93
N ASN A 55 -0.97 -8.76 -12.44
CA ASN A 55 0.31 -8.27 -12.96
C ASN A 55 1.39 -8.17 -11.88
N ILE A 56 1.04 -7.77 -10.65
CA ILE A 56 1.99 -7.72 -9.53
C ILE A 56 2.33 -9.15 -9.06
N LYS A 57 1.39 -10.11 -9.10
CA LYS A 57 1.63 -11.54 -8.81
C LYS A 57 2.71 -12.13 -9.73
N ASP A 58 2.63 -11.81 -11.02
CA ASP A 58 3.60 -12.28 -12.01
C ASP A 58 4.95 -11.51 -11.94
N ALA A 59 4.92 -10.23 -11.54
CA ALA A 59 6.10 -9.37 -11.58
C ALA A 59 6.91 -9.29 -10.28
N ILE A 60 6.31 -9.51 -9.09
CA ILE A 60 6.93 -9.12 -7.80
C ILE A 60 7.02 -10.26 -6.78
N GLY A 61 6.56 -11.46 -7.10
CA GLY A 61 6.74 -12.61 -6.20
C GLY A 61 6.08 -12.35 -4.85
N PHE A 62 4.76 -12.13 -4.84
CA PHE A 62 4.00 -12.27 -3.61
C PHE A 62 4.26 -13.68 -3.09
N GLY A 63 5.08 -13.81 -2.05
CA GLY A 63 5.13 -15.03 -1.27
C GLY A 63 3.73 -15.37 -0.77
N VAL A 64 3.57 -16.59 -0.27
CA VAL A 64 2.29 -17.15 0.21
C VAL A 64 1.53 -16.20 1.16
N ALA A 65 2.25 -15.36 1.93
CA ALA A 65 1.68 -14.40 2.86
C ALA A 65 0.89 -13.26 2.20
N GLY A 66 1.32 -12.78 1.03
CA GLY A 66 0.60 -11.75 0.29
C GLY A 66 -0.65 -12.28 -0.42
N ALA A 67 -0.65 -13.55 -0.83
CA ALA A 67 -1.81 -14.21 -1.45
C ALA A 67 -2.95 -14.48 -0.44
N MET A 68 -2.62 -14.74 0.83
CA MET A 68 -3.62 -15.01 1.88
C MET A 68 -4.33 -13.75 2.39
N LEU A 69 -3.63 -12.61 2.46
CA LEU A 69 -4.21 -11.33 2.86
C LEU A 69 -5.17 -10.75 1.81
N LEU A 70 -4.87 -10.99 0.53
CA LEU A 70 -5.67 -10.45 -0.56
C LEU A 70 -6.93 -11.26 -0.86
N GLY A 71 -7.10 -12.47 -0.32
CA GLY A 71 -8.27 -13.31 -0.64
C GLY A 71 -8.51 -13.44 -2.16
N PRO A 72 -9.70 -13.86 -2.61
CA PRO A 72 -10.02 -13.84 -4.04
C PRO A 72 -10.11 -12.40 -4.60
N ILE A 73 -10.39 -11.38 -3.77
CA ILE A 73 -10.62 -9.98 -4.18
C ILE A 73 -10.31 -9.05 -2.99
N GLY A 74 -9.07 -8.63 -2.82
CA GLY A 74 -8.61 -7.92 -1.61
C GLY A 74 -9.08 -6.47 -1.57
N ALA A 75 -10.33 -6.27 -1.13
CA ALA A 75 -11.00 -4.98 -0.91
C ALA A 75 -10.94 -4.04 -2.13
N ILE A 76 -11.85 -4.28 -3.07
CA ILE A 76 -12.21 -3.36 -4.15
C ILE A 76 -12.37 -1.95 -3.56
N ALA A 77 -11.51 -1.01 -3.95
CA ALA A 77 -11.76 0.38 -3.66
C ALA A 77 -13.09 0.77 -4.33
N GLY A 78 -14.08 1.13 -3.51
CA GLY A 78 -15.24 1.88 -4.00
C GLY A 78 -16.63 1.27 -3.78
N PHE A 79 -16.83 0.26 -2.93
CA PHE A 79 -18.19 -0.08 -2.49
C PHE A 79 -18.40 0.10 -0.99
N MET A 80 -19.29 1.05 -0.68
CA MET A 80 -19.80 1.41 0.63
C MET A 80 -20.44 0.17 1.30
N LEU A 81 -19.63 -0.65 1.98
CA LEU A 81 -20.12 -1.74 2.82
C LEU A 81 -20.47 -1.17 4.19
N ALA A 82 -21.74 -0.79 4.32
CA ALA A 82 -22.50 -0.65 5.56
C ALA A 82 -21.68 -0.37 6.84
N GLY A 83 -21.25 0.87 7.03
CA GLY A 83 -20.90 1.42 8.35
C GLY A 83 -19.56 0.99 8.94
N LYS A 84 -18.66 0.37 8.17
CA LYS A 84 -17.28 0.06 8.61
C LYS A 84 -16.28 0.87 7.77
N GLU A 85 -15.26 1.40 8.44
CA GLU A 85 -14.22 2.27 7.86
C GLU A 85 -13.69 1.66 6.55
N THR A 86 -13.67 2.46 5.48
CA THR A 86 -13.28 1.99 4.14
C THR A 86 -11.77 1.79 4.10
N GLU A 87 -11.33 0.54 3.93
CA GLU A 87 -9.94 0.21 3.66
C GLU A 87 -9.71 0.19 2.15
N VAL A 88 -8.69 0.91 1.68
CA VAL A 88 -8.29 1.05 0.28
C VAL A 88 -6.94 0.40 0.10
N THR A 89 -6.90 -0.62 -0.76
CA THR A 89 -5.66 -1.23 -1.22
C THR A 89 -5.19 -0.56 -2.50
N PHE A 90 -3.93 -0.13 -2.55
CA PHE A 90 -3.35 0.48 -3.73
C PHE A 90 -1.90 0.03 -3.95
N LEU A 91 -1.50 -0.02 -5.22
CA LEU A 91 -0.13 -0.18 -5.65
C LEU A 91 0.54 1.20 -5.68
N ALA A 92 1.58 1.39 -4.90
CA ALA A 92 2.46 2.54 -5.00
C ALA A 92 3.74 2.13 -5.74
N THR A 93 4.14 2.92 -6.73
CA THR A 93 5.40 2.75 -7.46
C THR A 93 6.33 3.89 -7.09
N LEU A 94 7.56 3.59 -6.68
CA LEU A 94 8.62 4.55 -6.43
C LEU A 94 9.30 4.98 -7.72
N LYS A 95 10.04 6.09 -7.65
CA LYS A 95 10.87 6.61 -8.75
C LYS A 95 12.05 5.71 -9.10
N ASP A 96 12.47 4.82 -8.21
CA ASP A 96 13.48 3.78 -8.44
C ASP A 96 12.87 2.46 -8.92
N ASP A 97 11.61 2.51 -9.40
CA ASP A 97 10.80 1.40 -9.91
C ASP A 97 10.46 0.29 -8.91
N ARG A 98 10.85 0.43 -7.63
CA ARG A 98 10.33 -0.42 -6.55
C ARG A 98 8.85 -0.17 -6.33
N LYS A 99 8.14 -1.21 -5.91
CA LYS A 99 6.69 -1.21 -5.75
C LYS A 99 6.30 -1.72 -4.38
N LEU A 100 5.17 -1.21 -3.89
CA LEU A 100 4.56 -1.62 -2.64
C LEU A 100 3.05 -1.72 -2.82
N LEU A 101 2.48 -2.80 -2.32
CA LEU A 101 1.04 -2.94 -2.17
C LEU A 101 0.69 -2.63 -0.73
N VAL A 102 -0.13 -1.59 -0.52
CA VAL A 102 -0.44 -1.06 0.80
C VAL A 102 -1.94 -0.90 0.97
N ALA A 103 -2.44 -1.24 2.15
CA ALA A 103 -3.80 -0.96 2.59
C ALA A 103 -3.83 0.19 3.62
N VAL A 104 -4.74 1.13 3.44
CA VAL A 104 -4.94 2.32 4.30
C VAL A 104 -6.42 2.68 4.38
N ASP A 105 -6.84 3.55 5.29
CA ASP A 105 -8.20 4.09 5.28
C ASP A 105 -8.45 5.05 4.10
N GLY A 106 -9.70 5.18 3.69
CA GLY A 106 -10.09 6.00 2.53
C GLY A 106 -9.67 7.47 2.63
N ASN A 107 -9.72 8.09 3.81
CA ASN A 107 -9.32 9.49 3.97
C ASN A 107 -7.81 9.66 3.75
N THR A 108 -7.03 8.73 4.29
CA THR A 108 -5.58 8.69 4.09
C THR A 108 -5.21 8.48 2.63
N PHE A 109 -5.89 7.57 1.93
CA PHE A 109 -5.66 7.37 0.49
C PHE A 109 -5.97 8.63 -0.33
N GLU A 110 -7.11 9.28 -0.06
CA GLU A 110 -7.46 10.53 -0.73
C GLU A 110 -6.41 11.62 -0.52
N GLU A 111 -5.86 11.74 0.69
CA GLU A 111 -4.79 12.69 0.99
C GLU A 111 -3.52 12.37 0.19
N ILE A 112 -3.08 11.11 0.20
CA ILE A 112 -1.90 10.64 -0.53
C ILE A 112 -2.06 10.91 -2.03
N SER A 113 -3.21 10.52 -2.60
CA SER A 113 -3.51 10.69 -4.02
C SER A 113 -3.48 12.16 -4.43
N ARG A 114 -4.13 13.04 -3.64
CA ARG A 114 -4.09 14.50 -3.88
C ARG A 114 -2.67 15.06 -3.81
N LYS A 115 -1.85 14.63 -2.86
CA LYS A 115 -0.48 15.13 -2.67
C LYS A 115 0.50 14.62 -3.72
N ILE A 116 0.30 13.44 -4.30
CA ILE A 116 1.14 12.90 -5.38
C ILE A 116 0.79 13.54 -6.73
N ALA A 117 -0.47 13.92 -6.93
CA ALA A 117 -0.93 14.59 -8.15
C ALA A 117 -0.63 16.10 -8.19
N ALA A 118 -0.20 16.69 -7.07
CA ALA A 118 0.14 18.12 -6.94
C ALA A 118 1.60 18.41 -7.30
#